data_AF-A0A9P6ACZ4-F1
#
_entry.id   AF-A0A9P6ACZ4-F1
#
_cell.length_a   1.000
_cell.length_b   1.000
_cell.length_c   1.000
_cell.angle_alpha   90.00
_cell.angle_beta   90.00
_cell.angle_gamma   90.00
#
_symmetry.space_group_name_H-M   'P 1'
#
loop_
_entity.id
_entity.type
_entity.pdbx_description
1 polymer ?
#
loop_
_entity_poly.entity_id
_entity_poly.type
_entity_poly.pdbx_seq_one_letter_code
_entity_poly.pdbx_strand_id
1 'polypeptide(L)'
;MLLGLGLFLGSPVRPTFAFNINHLLWASTFFLNGIPNVIAWTSALTVYLAQKGYDVPSLESLRKPFSKALQYFQLTQQQSNELMHTVVEAY
;
A
#
# COMPACT_ATOMS: atom_id res chain seq x y z
N MET A 1 0.51 13.37 12.60
CA MET A 1 0.31 11.92 12.36
C MET A 1 0.29 11.68 10.86
N LEU A 2 1.14 10.80 10.31
CA LEU A 2 1.32 10.60 8.86
C LEU A 2 0.01 10.23 8.12
N LEU A 3 -0.93 9.58 8.81
CA LEU A 3 -2.26 9.25 8.29
C LEU A 3 -3.09 10.50 7.95
N GLY A 4 -2.96 11.58 8.71
CA GLY A 4 -3.61 12.87 8.40
C GLY A 4 -3.05 13.57 7.17
N LEU A 5 -1.90 13.11 6.65
CA LEU A 5 -1.28 13.57 5.41
C LEU A 5 -1.54 12.61 4.23
N GLY A 6 -2.35 11.56 4.43
CA GLY A 6 -2.62 10.54 3.40
C GLY A 6 -1.45 9.58 3.15
N LEU A 7 -0.50 9.49 4.09
CA LEU A 7 0.67 8.62 3.99
C LEU A 7 0.53 7.41 4.93
N PHE A 8 0.74 6.21 4.39
CA PHE A 8 0.74 4.94 5.09
C PHE A 8 2.15 4.39 5.23
N LEU A 9 2.50 3.94 6.43
CA LEU A 9 3.82 3.41 6.73
C LEU A 9 3.96 1.97 6.24
N GLY A 10 5.07 1.65 5.58
CA GLY A 10 5.35 0.28 5.12
C GLY A 10 5.68 -0.73 6.25
N SER A 11 5.81 -0.27 7.50
CA SER A 11 5.99 -1.11 8.69
C SER A 11 5.47 -0.40 9.94
N PRO A 12 4.81 -1.12 10.87
CA PRO A 12 4.33 -0.54 12.13
C PRO A 12 5.44 -0.24 13.14
N VAL A 13 6.58 -0.95 13.08
CA VAL A 13 7.64 -0.87 14.12
C VAL A 13 8.83 -0.04 13.68
N ARG A 14 9.24 -0.14 12.40
CA ARG A 14 10.33 0.66 11.83
C ARG A 14 9.99 1.09 10.41
N PRO A 15 9.32 2.23 10.23
CA PRO A 15 8.94 2.71 8.91
C PRO A 15 10.18 3.13 8.11
N THR A 16 10.55 2.33 7.12
CA THR A 16 11.62 2.67 6.16
C THR A 16 11.08 3.45 4.96
N PHE A 17 9.80 3.28 4.65
CA PHE A 17 9.11 3.94 3.54
C PHE A 17 7.69 4.33 3.96
N ALA A 18 7.22 5.48 3.46
CA ALA A 18 5.84 5.92 3.55
C ALA A 18 5.25 6.00 2.13
N PHE A 19 4.09 5.39 1.93
CA PHE A 19 3.40 5.33 0.64
C PHE A 19 2.10 6.12 0.70
N ASN A 20 1.70 6.76 -0.39
CA ASN A 20 0.39 7.42 -0.46
C ASN A 20 -0.73 6.37 -0.38
N ILE A 21 -1.72 6.59 0.48
CA ILE A 21 -2.89 5.72 0.66
C ILE A 21 -3.62 5.48 -0.65
N ASN A 22 -3.76 6.50 -1.51
CA ASN A 22 -4.44 6.37 -2.79
C ASN A 22 -3.74 5.38 -3.73
N HIS A 23 -2.40 5.32 -3.69
CA HIS A 23 -1.64 4.35 -4.46
C HIS A 23 -1.81 2.93 -3.94
N LEU A 24 -1.91 2.76 -2.61
CA LEU A 24 -2.17 1.45 -2.00
C LEU A 24 -3.60 0.97 -2.28
N LEU A 25 -4.58 1.87 -2.23
CA LEU A 25 -5.98 1.57 -2.56
C LEU A 25 -6.09 1.12 -4.02
N TRP A 26 -5.56 1.92 -4.95
CA TRP A 26 -5.53 1.57 -6.37
C TRP A 26 -4.82 0.23 -6.61
N ALA A 27 -3.68 -0.01 -5.97
CA ALA A 27 -2.96 -1.26 -6.09
C ALA A 27 -3.76 -2.45 -5.54
N SER A 28 -4.43 -2.29 -4.40
CA SER A 28 -5.28 -3.34 -3.82
C SER A 28 -6.43 -3.72 -4.75
N THR A 29 -7.08 -2.73 -5.38
CA THR A 29 -8.12 -2.96 -6.39
C THR A 29 -7.55 -3.60 -7.64
N PHE A 30 -6.38 -3.16 -8.10
CA PHE A 30 -5.70 -3.75 -9.25
C PHE A 30 -5.32 -5.22 -9.02
N PHE A 31 -4.77 -5.57 -7.86
CA PHE A 31 -4.43 -6.96 -7.52
C PHE A 31 -5.64 -7.87 -7.30
N LEU A 32 -6.80 -7.30 -6.93
CA LEU A 32 -8.06 -8.04 -6.83
C LEU A 32 -8.72 -8.29 -8.20
N ASN A 33 -8.48 -7.42 -9.19
CA ASN A 33 -9.17 -7.44 -10.49
C ASN A 33 -8.26 -7.78 -11.68
N GLY A 34 -6.94 -7.87 -11.49
CA GLY A 34 -5.94 -8.12 -12.53
C GLY A 34 -5.06 -9.32 -12.21
N ILE A 35 -4.45 -9.91 -13.24
CA ILE A 35 -3.44 -10.98 -13.08
C ILE A 35 -2.31 -10.43 -12.20
N PRO A 36 -1.88 -11.13 -11.12
CA PRO A 36 -0.93 -10.61 -10.14
C PRO A 36 0.50 -10.58 -10.70
N ASN A 37 0.75 -9.72 -11.69
CA ASN A 37 2.08 -9.48 -12.21
C ASN A 37 2.76 -8.38 -11.37
N VAL A 38 3.23 -8.78 -10.19
CA VAL A 38 3.99 -7.92 -9.26
C VAL A 38 5.13 -7.20 -9.97
N ILE A 39 5.74 -7.82 -10.99
CA ILE A 39 6.84 -7.24 -11.79
C ILE A 39 6.34 -6.09 -12.66
N ALA A 40 5.25 -6.28 -13.40
CA ALA A 40 4.67 -5.23 -14.25
C ALA A 40 4.25 -4.01 -13.40
N TRP A 41 3.68 -4.25 -12.22
CA TRP A 41 3.26 -3.18 -11.34
C TRP A 41 4.43 -2.43 -10.68
N THR A 42 5.40 -3.14 -10.11
CA THR A 42 6.60 -2.48 -9.55
C THR A 42 7.39 -1.73 -10.62
N SER A 43 7.39 -2.20 -11.86
CA SER A 43 7.99 -1.49 -13.00
C SER A 43 7.26 -0.18 -13.28
N ALA A 44 5.93 -0.22 -13.39
CA ALA A 44 5.11 0.98 -13.58
C ALA A 44 5.29 2.00 -12.44
N LEU A 45 5.32 1.53 -11.18
CA LEU A 45 5.54 2.38 -10.01
C LEU A 45 6.94 3.02 -10.01
N THR A 46 7.97 2.26 -10.38
CA THR A 46 9.35 2.77 -10.47
C THR A 46 9.45 3.87 -11.52
N VAL A 47 8.85 3.67 -12.70
CA VAL A 47 8.80 4.68 -13.77
C VAL A 47 8.02 5.92 -13.31
N TYR A 48 6.88 5.75 -12.66
CA TYR A 48 6.08 6.87 -12.14
C TYR A 48 6.85 7.70 -11.10
N LEU A 49 7.54 7.04 -10.17
CA LEU A 49 8.35 7.74 -9.14
C LEU A 49 9.56 8.46 -9.76
N ALA A 50 10.22 7.84 -10.73
CA ALA A 50 11.30 8.48 -11.48
C ALA A 50 10.82 9.73 -12.23
N GLN A 51 9.64 9.69 -12.86
CA GLN A 51 9.03 10.85 -13.52
C GLN A 51 8.70 12.00 -12.54
N LYS A 52 8.53 11.70 -11.26
CA LYS A 52 8.32 12.68 -10.19
C LYS A 52 9.62 13.18 -9.55
N GLY A 53 10.78 12.73 -10.04
CA GLY A 53 12.10 13.14 -9.56
C GLY A 53 12.59 12.37 -8.32
N TYR A 54 11.93 11.27 -7.95
CA TYR A 54 12.40 10.42 -6.87
C TYR A 54 13.44 9.43 -7.40
N ASP A 55 14.59 9.38 -6.73
CA ASP A 55 15.64 8.39 -7.03
C ASP A 55 15.27 7.05 -6.37
N VAL A 56 14.97 6.06 -7.20
CA VAL A 56 14.59 4.72 -6.75
C VAL A 56 15.78 3.78 -6.99
N PRO A 57 16.47 3.33 -5.93
CA PRO A 57 17.76 2.64 -6.07
C PRO A 57 17.66 1.30 -6.82
N SER A 58 16.53 0.57 -6.69
CA SER A 58 16.24 -0.61 -7.50
C SER A 58 14.79 -1.06 -7.39
N LEU A 59 14.27 -1.75 -8.41
CA LEU A 59 12.94 -2.36 -8.39
C LEU A 59 12.75 -3.32 -7.20
N GLU A 60 13.80 -4.06 -6.83
CA GLU A 60 13.83 -4.93 -5.65
C GLU A 60 13.73 -4.14 -4.33
N SER A 61 14.33 -2.95 -4.26
CA SER A 61 14.28 -2.08 -3.09
C SER A 61 12.87 -1.55 -2.81
N LEU A 62 12.03 -1.40 -3.83
CA LEU A 62 10.62 -1.03 -3.67
C LEU A 62 9.70 -2.23 -3.49
N ARG A 63 9.98 -3.35 -4.16
CA ARG A 63 9.11 -4.54 -4.13
C ARG A 63 8.83 -5.02 -2.71
N LYS A 64 9.88 -5.21 -1.90
CA LYS A 64 9.74 -5.76 -0.53
C LYS A 64 8.98 -4.81 0.41
N PRO A 65 9.34 -3.52 0.55
CA PRO A 65 8.60 -2.58 1.39
C PRO A 65 7.16 -2.37 0.90
N PHE A 66 6.94 -2.31 -0.41
CA PHE A 66 5.62 -2.12 -0.97
C PHE A 66 4.71 -3.33 -0.73
N SER A 67 5.20 -4.56 -0.95
CA SER A 67 4.42 -5.76 -0.63
C SER A 67 4.06 -5.85 0.85
N LYS A 68 4.97 -5.45 1.76
CA LYS A 68 4.67 -5.33 3.19
C LYS A 68 3.62 -4.26 3.47
N ALA A 69 3.77 -3.06 2.89
CA ALA A 69 2.82 -1.97 3.04
C ALA A 69 1.41 -2.38 2.58
N LEU A 70 1.32 -3.06 1.43
CA LEU A 70 0.07 -3.55 0.87
C LEU A 70 -0.58 -4.61 1.77
N GLN A 71 0.19 -5.58 2.29
CA GLN A 71 -0.31 -6.57 3.24
C GLN A 71 -0.86 -5.91 4.50
N TYR A 72 -0.13 -4.95 5.09
CA TYR A 72 -0.61 -4.22 6.26
C TYR A 72 -1.87 -3.41 5.95
N PHE A 73 -1.90 -2.75 4.79
CA PHE A 73 -3.08 -2.00 4.36
C PHE A 73 -4.31 -2.89 4.20
N GLN A 74 -4.16 -4.08 3.60
CA GLN A 74 -5.24 -5.06 3.46
C GLN A 74 -5.70 -5.59 4.83
N LEU A 75 -4.77 -5.90 5.74
CA LEU A 75 -5.10 -6.34 7.09
C LEU A 75 -5.87 -5.26 7.87
N THR A 76 -5.45 -4.00 7.78
CA THR A 76 -6.14 -2.88 8.43
C THR A 76 -7.54 -2.67 7.83
N GLN A 77 -7.71 -2.81 6.52
CA GLN A 77 -9.04 -2.74 5.90
C GLN A 77 -9.95 -3.89 6.39
N GLN A 78 -9.42 -5.11 6.49
CA GLN A 78 -10.18 -6.25 6.98
C GLN A 78 -10.63 -6.04 8.44
N GLN A 79 -9.72 -5.61 9.32
CA GLN A 79 -10.04 -5.28 10.71
C GLN A 79 -11.06 -4.15 10.81
N SER A 80 -10.94 -3.11 9.98
CA SER A 80 -11.91 -2.03 9.93
C SER A 80 -13.30 -2.54 9.52
N ASN A 81 -13.39 -3.44 8.55
CA ASN A 81 -14.67 -4.03 8.14
C ASN A 81 -15.27 -4.92 9.24
N GLU A 82 -14.46 -5.75 9.90
CA GLU A 82 -14.91 -6.58 11.03
C GLU A 82 -15.46 -5.73 12.19
N LEU A 83 -14.79 -4.61 12.52
CA LEU A 83 -15.27 -3.68 13.53
C LEU A 83 -16.57 -2.99 13.10
N MET A 84 -16.69 -2.58 11.84
CA MET A 84 -17.92 -1.99 11.30
C MET A 84 -19.09 -2.98 11.37
N HIS A 85 -18.88 -4.25 11.03
CA HIS A 85 -19.90 -5.30 11.17
C HIS A 85 -20.33 -5.48 12.63
N THR A 86 -19.38 -5.51 13.56
CA THR A 86 -19.67 -5.65 15.00
C THR A 86 -20.48 -4.46 15.53
N VAL A 87 -20.17 -3.23 15.09
CA VAL A 87 -20.92 -2.04 15.47
C VAL A 87 -22.33 -2.05 14.88
N VAL A 88 -22.50 -2.51 13.64
CA VAL A 88 -23.81 -2.62 12.98
C VAL A 88 -24.68 -3.71 13.63
N GLU A 89 -24.11 -4.83 14.07
CA GLU A 89 -24.85 -5.88 14.81
C GLU A 89 -25.18 -5.50 16.27
N ALA A 90 -24.53 -4.47 16.81
CA ALA A 90 -24.78 -3.97 18.16
C ALA A 90 -25.94 -2.94 18.24
N TYR A 91 -26.55 -2.57 17.12
CA TYR A 91 -27.73 -1.69 17.00
C TYR A 91 -28.96 -2.46 16.53
#